data_AF-A0A7Y5LEI9-F1
#
_entry.id   AF-A0A7Y5LEI9-F1
#
_cell.length_a   1.000
_cell.length_b   1.000
_cell.length_c   1.000
_cell.angle_alpha   90.00
_cell.angle_beta   90.00
_cell.angle_gamma   90.00
#
_symmetry.space_group_name_H-M   'P 1'
#
loop_
_entity.id
_entity.type
_entity.pdbx_description
1 polymer ?
#
loop_
_entity_poly.entity_id
_entity_poly.type
_entity_poly.pdbx_seq_one_letter_code
_entity_poly.pdbx_strand_id
1 'polypeptide(L)'
;PTRWGNGAASFESYGFDLYRESTFGLAYSGGFREKFIYGIEANYYHVAIKDGGSAGTIGFDAGLLFKIHPYVTVGFTSRNINQPVIAHDELAQVMALGVSVNMFEPLTINADLYKDVRYDTDIRVGAEYEVIHQLFLRVGVASKPSSFSAGLGFDFGIGMIDYALYTHQDLGVTHAVSASLHLQRQPIRKIQ
;
A
#
# COMPACT_ATOMS: atom_id res chain seq x y z
N PRO A 1 -5.26 -15.39 12.91
CA PRO A 1 -5.06 -16.42 11.84
C PRO A 1 -6.05 -17.58 11.98
N THR A 2 -6.97 -17.74 11.04
CA THR A 2 -7.74 -18.99 10.92
C THR A 2 -6.93 -20.01 10.14
N ARG A 3 -7.30 -21.30 10.22
CA ARG A 3 -6.59 -22.38 9.51
C ARG A 3 -6.56 -22.22 7.98
N TRP A 4 -7.41 -21.35 7.42
CA TRP A 4 -7.58 -21.16 5.99
C TRP A 4 -7.17 -19.78 5.48
N GLY A 5 -6.80 -18.85 6.36
CA GLY A 5 -6.43 -17.49 5.97
C GLY A 5 -6.46 -16.47 7.10
N ASN A 6 -6.42 -15.20 6.73
CA ASN A 6 -6.50 -14.06 7.64
C ASN A 6 -7.58 -13.10 7.15
N GLY A 7 -8.43 -12.65 8.07
CA GLY A 7 -9.37 -11.55 7.83
C GLY A 7 -8.79 -10.24 8.34
N ALA A 8 -9.12 -9.13 7.69
CA ALA A 8 -8.79 -7.78 8.11
C ALA A 8 -9.97 -6.83 7.86
N ALA A 9 -10.00 -5.73 8.61
CA ALA A 9 -10.93 -4.63 8.41
C ALA A 9 -10.17 -3.31 8.46
N SER A 10 -10.58 -2.34 7.64
CA SER A 10 -9.93 -1.05 7.49
C SER A 10 -10.96 0.08 7.54
N PHE A 11 -10.53 1.24 8.03
CA PHE A 11 -11.30 2.48 7.98
C PHE A 11 -10.35 3.61 7.61
N GLU A 12 -10.71 4.38 6.60
CA GLU A 12 -9.99 5.56 6.13
C GLU A 12 -10.95 6.74 6.09
N SER A 13 -10.47 7.93 6.43
CA SER A 13 -11.22 9.16 6.23
C SER A 13 -10.31 10.30 5.79
N TYR A 14 -10.77 11.06 4.82
CA TYR A 14 -10.08 12.19 4.24
C TYR A 14 -11.04 13.39 4.09
N GLY A 15 -10.52 14.61 4.20
CA GLY A 15 -11.27 15.84 3.98
C GLY A 15 -11.37 16.77 5.20
N PHE A 16 -12.37 17.64 5.17
CA PHE A 16 -12.61 18.74 6.11
C PHE A 16 -14.13 18.97 6.30
N ASP A 17 -14.54 20.00 7.04
CA ASP A 17 -15.94 20.17 7.47
C ASP A 17 -16.98 20.26 6.34
N LEU A 18 -16.60 20.75 5.15
CA LEU A 18 -17.51 20.88 4.02
C LEU A 18 -17.52 19.64 3.12
N TYR A 19 -16.48 18.80 3.21
CA TYR A 19 -16.24 17.70 2.30
C TYR A 19 -15.53 16.57 3.02
N ARG A 20 -16.17 15.40 3.12
CA ARG A 20 -15.60 14.23 3.78
C ARG A 20 -15.76 12.99 2.94
N GLU A 21 -14.65 12.30 2.74
CA GLU A 21 -14.60 10.95 2.20
C GLU A 21 -14.35 9.97 3.33
N SER A 22 -14.94 8.80 3.22
CA SER A 22 -14.73 7.70 4.17
C SER A 22 -14.79 6.38 3.41
N THR A 23 -13.85 5.50 3.72
CA THR A 23 -13.77 4.16 3.14
C THR A 23 -13.78 3.14 4.27
N PHE A 24 -14.64 2.13 4.14
CA PHE A 24 -14.64 0.98 5.02
C PHE A 24 -14.29 -0.27 4.21
N GLY A 25 -13.22 -0.97 4.58
CA GLY A 25 -12.74 -2.16 3.88
C GLY A 25 -12.87 -3.43 4.70
N LEU A 26 -13.20 -4.53 4.03
CA LEU A 26 -13.15 -5.88 4.58
C LEU A 26 -12.32 -6.76 3.65
N ALA A 27 -11.25 -7.32 4.18
CA ALA A 27 -10.29 -8.10 3.42
C ALA A 27 -10.17 -9.53 3.92
N TYR A 28 -9.87 -10.44 2.99
CA TYR A 28 -9.51 -11.82 3.26
C TYR A 28 -8.28 -12.19 2.45
N SER A 29 -7.29 -12.80 3.10
CA SER A 29 -6.10 -13.32 2.45
C SER A 29 -5.84 -14.77 2.83
N GLY A 30 -5.24 -15.50 1.90
CA GLY A 30 -4.83 -16.88 2.07
C GLY A 30 -3.50 -17.13 1.39
N GLY A 31 -2.90 -18.28 1.64
CA GLY A 31 -1.65 -18.65 1.02
C GLY A 31 -1.46 -20.16 0.93
N PHE A 32 -0.68 -20.56 -0.08
CA PHE A 32 -0.30 -21.94 -0.31
C PHE A 32 1.23 -22.08 -0.25
N ARG A 33 1.70 -22.94 0.66
CA ARG A 33 3.12 -23.28 0.87
C ARG A 33 4.06 -22.07 1.02
N GLU A 34 3.55 -20.93 1.49
CA GLU A 34 4.29 -19.66 1.63
C GLU A 34 4.93 -19.15 0.31
N LYS A 35 4.57 -19.74 -0.83
CA LYS A 35 5.07 -19.36 -2.16
C LYS A 35 4.06 -18.57 -2.95
N PHE A 36 2.77 -18.86 -2.73
CA PHE A 36 1.68 -18.19 -3.38
C PHE A 36 0.75 -17.62 -2.32
N ILE A 37 0.55 -16.32 -2.33
CA ILE A 37 -0.34 -15.60 -1.42
C ILE A 37 -1.36 -14.87 -2.29
N TYR A 38 -2.62 -14.90 -1.89
CA TYR A 38 -3.70 -14.19 -2.56
C TYR A 38 -4.53 -13.43 -1.55
N GLY A 39 -5.15 -12.34 -2.00
CA GLY A 39 -6.03 -11.51 -1.19
C GLY A 39 -7.14 -10.90 -2.01
N ILE A 40 -8.28 -10.70 -1.37
CA ILE A 40 -9.41 -9.95 -1.90
C ILE A 40 -9.89 -8.97 -0.84
N GLU A 41 -10.40 -7.81 -1.27
CA GLU A 41 -10.97 -6.81 -0.38
C GLU A 41 -12.22 -6.20 -1.01
N ALA A 42 -13.24 -5.97 -0.18
CA ALA A 42 -14.44 -5.24 -0.53
C ALA A 42 -14.41 -3.91 0.21
N ASN A 43 -14.52 -2.82 -0.55
CA ASN A 43 -14.46 -1.44 -0.04
C ASN A 43 -15.83 -0.77 -0.22
N TYR A 44 -16.36 -0.20 0.85
CA TYR A 44 -17.49 0.72 0.79
C TYR A 44 -16.97 2.16 0.86
N TYR A 45 -17.08 2.88 -0.25
CA TYR A 45 -16.71 4.28 -0.37
C TYR A 45 -17.93 5.15 -0.08
N HIS A 46 -17.75 6.20 0.69
CA HIS A 46 -18.79 7.16 1.03
C HIS A 46 -18.24 8.59 0.96
N VAL A 47 -18.94 9.45 0.22
CA VAL A 47 -18.64 10.88 0.11
C VAL A 47 -19.81 11.67 0.67
N ALA A 48 -19.51 12.66 1.51
CA ALA A 48 -20.49 13.59 2.06
C ALA A 48 -20.04 15.04 1.82
N ILE A 49 -20.96 15.83 1.27
CA ILE A 49 -20.76 17.25 1.02
C ILE A 49 -21.79 18.01 1.86
N LYS A 50 -21.32 18.97 2.66
CA LYS A 50 -22.23 19.82 3.45
C LYS A 50 -23.15 20.57 2.50
N ASP A 51 -24.46 20.46 2.72
CA ASP A 51 -25.52 21.04 1.91
C ASP A 51 -25.63 20.48 0.46
N GLY A 52 -24.75 19.53 0.08
CA GLY A 52 -24.71 18.88 -1.25
C GLY A 52 -25.14 17.41 -1.26
N GLY A 53 -25.44 16.84 -0.09
CA GLY A 53 -25.88 15.45 0.06
C GLY A 53 -24.74 14.45 0.26
N SER A 54 -25.04 13.17 0.12
CA SER A 54 -24.05 12.10 0.20
C SER A 54 -24.29 11.02 -0.85
N ALA A 55 -23.22 10.32 -1.20
CA ALA A 55 -23.25 9.19 -2.12
C ALA A 55 -22.34 8.08 -1.59
N GLY A 56 -22.63 6.83 -1.98
CA GLY A 56 -21.78 5.70 -1.65
C GLY A 56 -21.75 4.66 -2.74
N THR A 57 -20.67 3.90 -2.80
CA THR A 57 -20.47 2.85 -3.81
C THR A 57 -19.58 1.74 -3.26
N ILE A 58 -19.58 0.57 -3.92
CA ILE A 58 -18.79 -0.59 -3.50
C ILE A 58 -17.73 -0.88 -4.56
N GLY A 59 -16.48 -0.98 -4.15
CA GLY A 59 -15.37 -1.45 -4.98
C GLY A 59 -14.83 -2.80 -4.53
N PHE A 60 -14.23 -3.52 -5.47
CA PHE A 60 -13.54 -4.78 -5.20
C PHE A 60 -12.09 -4.73 -5.64
N ASP A 61 -11.22 -5.20 -4.75
CA ASP A 61 -9.78 -5.28 -4.96
C ASP A 61 -9.33 -6.74 -4.91
N ALA A 62 -8.27 -7.06 -5.64
CA ALA A 62 -7.60 -8.35 -5.57
C ALA A 62 -6.08 -8.19 -5.68
N GLY A 63 -5.36 -9.08 -5.02
CA GLY A 63 -3.91 -9.10 -5.01
C GLY A 63 -3.34 -10.52 -5.00
N LEU A 64 -2.18 -10.68 -5.63
CA LEU A 64 -1.43 -11.92 -5.71
C LEU A 64 0.05 -11.63 -5.41
N LEU A 65 0.71 -12.52 -4.68
CA LEU A 65 2.16 -12.51 -4.46
C LEU A 65 2.71 -13.90 -4.73
N PHE A 66 3.80 -13.93 -5.47
CA PHE A 66 4.51 -15.14 -5.88
C PHE A 66 5.99 -15.04 -5.49
N LYS A 67 6.41 -15.88 -4.55
CA LYS A 67 7.83 -16.05 -4.20
C LYS A 67 8.48 -17.01 -5.20
N ILE A 68 9.03 -16.44 -6.26
CA ILE A 68 9.66 -17.22 -7.35
C ILE A 68 11.08 -17.66 -6.99
N HIS A 69 11.74 -16.95 -6.08
CA HIS A 69 13.08 -17.27 -5.56
C HIS A 69 13.14 -16.92 -4.05
N PRO A 70 14.06 -17.51 -3.24
CA PRO A 70 14.28 -17.09 -1.86
C PRO A 70 14.43 -15.58 -1.64
N TYR A 71 14.95 -14.87 -2.64
CA TYR A 71 15.25 -13.43 -2.62
C TYR A 71 14.42 -12.61 -3.63
N VAL A 72 13.46 -13.23 -4.34
CA VAL A 72 12.69 -12.54 -5.38
C VAL A 72 11.21 -12.87 -5.23
N THR A 73 10.42 -11.81 -5.07
CA THR A 73 8.97 -11.87 -4.99
C THR A 73 8.37 -11.03 -6.10
N VAL A 74 7.38 -11.57 -6.81
CA VAL A 74 6.59 -10.85 -7.81
C VAL A 74 5.19 -10.65 -7.27
N GLY A 75 4.63 -9.45 -7.43
CA GLY A 75 3.30 -9.11 -6.97
C GLY A 75 2.45 -8.54 -8.09
N PHE A 76 1.16 -8.82 -8.03
CA PHE A 76 0.16 -8.18 -8.88
C PHE A 76 -1.00 -7.71 -8.03
N THR A 77 -1.51 -6.52 -8.30
CA THR A 77 -2.72 -5.99 -7.66
C THR A 77 -3.63 -5.36 -8.70
N SER A 78 -4.93 -5.44 -8.44
CA SER A 78 -5.96 -4.74 -9.19
C SER A 78 -6.96 -4.16 -8.19
N ARG A 79 -7.06 -2.84 -8.16
CA ARG A 79 -7.96 -2.07 -7.30
C ARG A 79 -9.15 -1.61 -8.11
N ASN A 80 -10.33 -1.62 -7.48
CA ASN A 80 -11.58 -1.18 -8.08
C ASN A 80 -11.86 -1.92 -9.40
N ILE A 81 -11.76 -3.25 -9.38
CA ILE A 81 -11.92 -4.13 -10.54
C ILE A 81 -13.25 -3.91 -11.25
N ASN A 82 -14.29 -3.56 -10.49
CA ASN A 82 -15.64 -3.29 -10.98
C ASN A 82 -15.88 -1.83 -11.41
N GLN A 83 -14.84 -0.99 -11.49
CA GLN A 83 -14.88 0.42 -11.89
C GLN A 83 -16.08 1.17 -11.24
N PRO A 84 -16.12 1.22 -9.90
CA PRO A 84 -17.26 1.75 -9.19
C PRO A 84 -17.42 3.24 -9.45
N VAL A 85 -18.68 3.66 -9.57
CA VAL A 85 -19.06 5.06 -9.79
C VAL A 85 -19.64 5.62 -8.50
N ILE A 86 -19.23 6.83 -8.12
CA ILE A 86 -19.77 7.59 -7.00
C ILE A 86 -20.08 9.01 -7.47
N ALA A 87 -21.31 9.48 -7.20
CA ALA A 87 -21.73 10.83 -7.59
C ALA A 87 -21.48 11.20 -9.09
N HIS A 88 -21.57 10.22 -10.00
CA HIS A 88 -21.29 10.31 -11.45
C HIS A 88 -19.82 10.31 -11.85
N ASP A 89 -18.90 10.19 -10.90
CA ASP A 89 -17.46 10.05 -11.15
C ASP A 89 -17.01 8.60 -10.96
N GLU A 90 -16.23 8.10 -11.93
CA GLU A 90 -15.58 6.80 -11.82
C GLU A 90 -14.40 6.88 -10.84
N LEU A 91 -14.39 5.96 -9.88
CA LEU A 91 -13.24 5.79 -8.99
C LEU A 91 -12.05 5.21 -9.75
N ALA A 92 -10.84 5.54 -9.27
CA ALA A 92 -9.59 5.10 -9.90
C ALA A 92 -9.51 3.57 -9.96
N GLN A 93 -9.51 3.04 -11.18
CA GLN A 93 -9.21 1.63 -11.45
C GLN A 93 -7.71 1.51 -11.72
N VAL A 94 -7.03 0.76 -10.86
CA VAL A 94 -5.56 0.73 -10.83
C VAL A 94 -5.09 -0.70 -10.88
N MET A 95 -4.13 -0.98 -11.75
CA MET A 95 -3.38 -2.23 -11.78
C MET A 95 -1.91 -1.96 -11.50
N ALA A 96 -1.27 -2.82 -10.72
CA ALA A 96 0.17 -2.75 -10.51
C ALA A 96 0.81 -4.13 -10.60
N LEU A 97 1.94 -4.21 -11.30
CA LEU A 97 2.81 -5.38 -11.38
C LEU A 97 4.17 -5.01 -10.82
N GLY A 98 4.57 -5.65 -9.72
CA GLY A 98 5.79 -5.32 -8.98
C GLY A 98 6.73 -6.50 -8.81
N VAL A 99 8.00 -6.18 -8.59
CA VAL A 99 9.05 -7.12 -8.18
C VAL A 99 9.81 -6.54 -7.00
N SER A 100 10.12 -7.41 -6.04
CA SER A 100 10.96 -7.12 -4.89
C SER A 100 12.13 -8.07 -4.86
N VAL A 101 13.34 -7.52 -4.66
CA VAL A 101 14.59 -8.26 -4.59
C VAL A 101 15.31 -7.94 -3.29
N ASN A 102 15.51 -8.95 -2.44
CA ASN A 102 16.13 -8.84 -1.12
C ASN A 102 17.40 -9.71 -1.02
N MET A 103 18.25 -9.67 -2.05
CA MET A 103 19.41 -10.56 -2.19
C MET A 103 20.59 -10.20 -1.26
N PHE A 104 20.75 -8.92 -0.94
CA PHE A 104 21.88 -8.43 -0.15
C PHE A 104 21.36 -7.82 1.13
N GLU A 105 21.20 -8.56 2.22
CA GLU A 105 20.93 -7.90 3.52
C GLU A 105 22.10 -6.97 3.84
N PRO A 106 21.86 -5.68 4.15
CA PRO A 106 20.59 -5.08 4.62
C PRO A 106 19.75 -4.28 3.59
N LEU A 107 19.88 -4.53 2.29
CA LEU A 107 19.26 -3.81 1.18
C LEU A 107 18.11 -4.60 0.50
N THR A 108 16.97 -3.93 0.33
CA THR A 108 15.85 -4.39 -0.51
C THR A 108 15.61 -3.41 -1.65
N ILE A 109 15.44 -3.91 -2.87
CA ILE A 109 15.12 -3.10 -4.06
C ILE A 109 13.74 -3.52 -4.57
N ASN A 110 12.92 -2.53 -4.91
CA ASN A 110 11.57 -2.73 -5.44
C ASN A 110 11.43 -1.98 -6.75
N ALA A 111 10.67 -2.55 -7.68
CA ALA A 111 10.23 -1.86 -8.87
C ALA A 111 8.80 -2.27 -9.22
N ASP A 112 7.99 -1.34 -9.70
CA ASP A 112 6.64 -1.64 -10.20
C ASP A 112 6.29 -0.89 -11.50
N LEU A 113 5.40 -1.52 -12.26
CA LEU A 113 4.62 -0.89 -13.32
C LEU A 113 3.24 -0.61 -12.74
N TYR A 114 2.90 0.67 -12.63
CA TYR A 114 1.64 1.15 -12.09
C TYR A 114 0.80 1.76 -13.20
N LYS A 115 -0.45 1.33 -13.32
CA LYS A 115 -1.39 1.79 -14.35
C LYS A 115 -2.72 2.14 -13.70
N ASP A 116 -2.99 3.44 -13.57
CA ASP A 116 -4.38 3.92 -13.53
C ASP A 116 -4.91 3.89 -14.97
N VAL A 117 -6.08 3.29 -15.19
CA VAL A 117 -6.68 3.14 -16.52
C VAL A 117 -6.80 4.48 -17.25
N ARG A 118 -6.94 5.59 -16.52
CA ARG A 118 -7.13 6.94 -17.07
C ARG A 118 -5.84 7.68 -17.41
N TYR A 119 -4.69 7.23 -16.90
CA TYR A 119 -3.40 7.94 -17.02
C TYR A 119 -2.35 7.08 -17.71
N ASP A 120 -1.22 7.70 -18.06
CA ASP A 120 -0.03 6.99 -18.56
C ASP A 120 0.47 5.94 -17.55
N THR A 121 1.11 4.89 -18.06
CA THR A 121 1.80 3.93 -17.18
C THR A 121 2.94 4.61 -16.45
N ASP A 122 2.96 4.50 -15.13
CA ASP A 122 4.00 4.97 -14.23
C ASP A 122 4.93 3.82 -13.87
N ILE A 123 6.23 4.09 -13.95
CA ILE A 123 7.29 3.18 -13.53
C ILE A 123 7.87 3.72 -12.24
N ARG A 124 7.88 2.88 -11.20
CA ARG A 124 8.39 3.24 -9.88
C ARG A 124 9.54 2.33 -9.50
N VAL A 125 10.54 2.91 -8.86
CA VAL A 125 11.69 2.18 -8.32
C VAL A 125 11.98 2.72 -6.94
N GLY A 126 12.22 1.83 -5.98
CA GLY A 126 12.56 2.19 -4.61
C GLY A 126 13.59 1.26 -4.00
N ALA A 127 14.30 1.77 -3.02
CA ALA A 127 15.24 1.01 -2.22
C ALA A 127 14.99 1.26 -0.73
N GLU A 128 15.14 0.20 0.06
CA GLU A 128 15.12 0.24 1.51
C GLU A 128 16.45 -0.32 2.03
N TYR A 129 17.10 0.43 2.91
CA TYR A 129 18.35 0.04 3.55
C TYR A 129 18.17 0.02 5.07
N GLU A 130 18.36 -1.15 5.67
CA GLU A 130 18.38 -1.33 7.12
C GLU A 130 19.75 -0.88 7.67
N VAL A 131 19.79 0.33 8.25
CA VAL A 131 21.02 0.92 8.80
C VAL A 131 21.48 0.15 10.04
N ILE A 132 20.51 -0.15 10.90
CA ILE A 132 20.59 -1.04 12.06
C ILE A 132 19.25 -1.77 12.16
N HIS A 133 19.14 -2.83 12.96
CA HIS A 133 17.94 -3.69 13.05
C HIS A 133 16.62 -2.99 13.40
N GLN A 134 16.68 -1.71 13.79
CA GLN A 134 15.54 -0.90 14.17
C GLN A 134 15.36 0.32 13.29
N LEU A 135 16.28 0.61 12.37
CA LEU A 135 16.30 1.86 11.60
C LEU A 135 16.42 1.59 10.10
N PHE A 136 15.43 2.07 9.36
CA PHE A 136 15.30 1.86 7.92
C PHE A 136 15.35 3.20 7.20
N LEU A 137 16.18 3.30 6.17
CA LEU A 137 16.20 4.40 5.23
C LEU A 137 15.55 3.97 3.93
N ARG A 138 14.67 4.81 3.40
CA ARG A 138 13.94 4.55 2.15
C ARG A 138 14.15 5.68 1.17
N VAL A 139 14.31 5.33 -0.09
CA VAL A 139 14.34 6.28 -1.21
C VAL A 139 13.57 5.70 -2.39
N GLY A 140 12.97 6.56 -3.20
CA GLY A 140 12.24 6.13 -4.38
C GLY A 140 12.09 7.21 -5.42
N VAL A 141 11.81 6.77 -6.65
CA VAL A 141 11.49 7.63 -7.79
C VAL A 141 10.28 7.06 -8.53
N ALA A 142 9.44 7.95 -9.02
CA ALA A 142 8.38 7.63 -9.97
C ALA A 142 8.57 8.45 -11.26
N SER A 143 8.03 7.97 -12.36
CA SER A 143 8.23 8.58 -13.68
C SER A 143 7.04 9.42 -14.13
N LYS A 144 5.83 9.12 -13.65
CA LYS A 144 4.58 9.76 -14.10
C LYS A 144 3.61 10.03 -12.92
N PRO A 145 3.55 11.28 -12.43
CA PRO A 145 4.51 12.38 -12.66
C PRO A 145 5.89 12.06 -12.09
N SER A 146 6.92 12.72 -12.62
CA SER A 146 8.27 12.57 -12.07
C SER A 146 8.29 13.10 -10.63
N SER A 147 8.62 12.22 -9.70
CA SER A 147 8.67 12.52 -8.28
C SER A 147 9.79 11.73 -7.59
N PHE A 148 10.30 12.30 -6.51
CA PHE A 148 11.25 11.68 -5.61
C PHE A 148 10.59 11.50 -4.24
N SER A 149 10.93 10.41 -3.56
CA SER A 149 10.53 10.14 -2.19
C SER A 149 11.72 9.71 -1.35
N ALA A 150 11.68 10.07 -0.07
CA ALA A 150 12.58 9.56 0.93
C ALA A 150 11.85 9.36 2.27
N GLY A 151 12.36 8.47 3.11
CA GLY A 151 11.73 8.18 4.39
C GLY A 151 12.67 7.52 5.39
N LEU A 152 12.25 7.59 6.65
CA LEU A 152 12.89 7.01 7.81
C LEU A 152 11.86 6.17 8.55
N GLY A 153 12.19 4.92 8.83
CA GLY A 153 11.37 4.02 9.65
C GLY A 153 12.09 3.59 10.91
N PHE A 154 11.39 3.55 12.03
CA PHE A 154 11.90 3.06 13.30
C PHE A 154 11.03 1.93 13.85
N ASP A 155 11.60 0.74 13.96
CA ASP A 155 10.98 -0.45 14.57
C ASP A 155 11.35 -0.51 16.06
N PHE A 156 10.34 -0.43 16.94
CA PHE A 156 10.49 -0.50 18.39
C PHE A 156 9.97 -1.84 18.96
N GLY A 157 9.86 -2.86 18.12
CA GLY A 157 9.58 -4.27 18.44
C GLY A 157 8.11 -4.62 18.59
N ILE A 158 7.30 -3.71 19.15
CA ILE A 158 5.83 -3.87 19.25
C ILE A 158 5.08 -3.02 18.22
N GLY A 159 5.80 -2.39 17.30
CA GLY A 159 5.24 -1.46 16.33
C GLY A 159 6.32 -0.71 15.56
N MET A 160 5.89 0.20 14.69
CA MET A 160 6.76 0.98 13.83
C MET A 160 6.30 2.44 13.75
N ILE A 161 7.24 3.36 13.69
CA ILE A 161 6.98 4.77 13.35
C ILE A 161 7.71 5.06 12.05
N ASP A 162 7.04 5.70 11.11
CA ASP A 162 7.67 6.17 9.87
C ASP A 162 7.44 7.66 9.68
N TYR A 163 8.44 8.29 9.08
CA TYR A 163 8.37 9.62 8.53
C TYR A 163 8.78 9.57 7.07
N ALA A 164 7.95 10.12 6.20
CA ALA A 164 8.21 10.15 4.77
C ALA A 164 8.04 11.55 4.22
N LEU A 165 8.78 11.82 3.16
CA LEU A 165 8.67 13.02 2.36
C LEU A 165 8.68 12.65 0.88
N TYR A 166 7.82 13.30 0.11
CA TYR A 166 7.73 13.10 -1.32
C TYR A 166 7.50 14.43 -2.03
N THR A 167 8.03 14.55 -3.23
CA THR A 167 7.87 15.75 -4.07
C THR A 167 6.66 15.59 -4.96
N HIS A 168 5.67 16.45 -4.80
CA HIS A 168 4.56 16.61 -5.73
C HIS A 168 4.87 17.78 -6.68
N GLN A 169 4.53 17.65 -7.97
CA GLN A 169 4.83 18.70 -8.96
C GLN A 169 4.16 20.03 -8.61
N ASP A 170 2.91 19.99 -8.13
CA ASP A 170 2.16 21.20 -7.80
C ASP A 170 2.26 21.64 -6.32
N LEU A 171 2.39 20.71 -5.38
CA LEU A 171 2.33 20.99 -3.93
C LEU A 171 3.72 21.18 -3.32
N GLY A 172 4.79 20.91 -4.07
CA GLY A 172 6.15 20.92 -3.56
C GLY A 172 6.42 19.70 -2.67
N VAL A 173 7.03 19.91 -1.50
CA VAL A 173 7.38 18.83 -0.59
C VAL A 173 6.21 18.55 0.35
N THR A 174 5.73 17.31 0.34
CA THR A 174 4.69 16.83 1.26
C THR A 174 5.30 15.89 2.29
N HIS A 175 4.82 15.99 3.53
CA HIS A 175 5.28 15.21 4.67
C HIS A 175 4.19 14.23 5.12
N ALA A 176 4.59 13.03 5.52
CA ALA A 176 3.70 12.03 6.08
C ALA A 176 4.33 11.39 7.33
N VAL A 177 3.50 11.12 8.34
CA VAL A 177 3.88 10.40 9.56
C VAL A 177 2.92 9.23 9.73
N SER A 178 3.46 8.04 9.99
CA SER A 178 2.65 6.86 10.32
C SER A 178 3.15 6.20 11.60
N ALA A 179 2.21 5.54 12.30
CA ALA A 179 2.51 4.70 13.44
C ALA A 179 1.68 3.42 13.35
N SER A 180 2.29 2.27 13.61
CA SER A 180 1.64 0.96 13.62
C SER A 180 1.99 0.19 14.90
N LEU A 181 1.11 -0.72 15.30
CA LEU A 181 1.29 -1.57 16.47
C LEU A 181 1.01 -3.04 16.11
N HIS A 182 1.86 -3.93 16.61
CA HIS A 182 1.74 -5.37 16.44
C HIS A 182 1.29 -6.00 17.75
N LEU A 183 0.06 -6.51 17.79
CA LEU A 183 -0.53 -7.16 18.97
C LEU A 183 0.11 -8.53 19.28
N GLN A 184 0.79 -9.14 18.32
CA GLN A 184 1.54 -10.38 18.51
C GLN A 184 3.01 -10.10 18.21
N ARG A 185 3.89 -10.35 19.19
CA ARG A 185 5.34 -10.16 19.02
C ARG A 185 5.81 -11.00 17.83
N GLN A 186 6.39 -10.36 16.82
CA GLN A 186 7.24 -11.11 15.90
C GLN A 186 8.42 -11.66 16.72
N PRO A 187 8.81 -12.93 16.54
CA PRO A 187 10.09 -13.37 17.07
C PRO A 187 11.15 -12.46 16.46
N ILE A 188 11.87 -11.73 17.32
CA ILE A 188 13.06 -10.97 16.91
C ILE A 188 13.87 -11.89 16.01
N ARG A 189 14.18 -11.45 14.78
CA ARG A 189 15.02 -12.18 13.83
C ARG A 189 16.31 -12.56 14.57
N LYS A 190 16.37 -13.78 15.10
CA LYS A 190 17.55 -14.27 15.83
C LYS A 190 18.58 -14.62 14.78
N ILE A 191 19.73 -13.97 14.87
CA ILE A 191 20.93 -14.28 14.10
C ILE A 191 21.33 -15.74 14.40
N GLN A 192 21.66 -16.49 13.34
CA GLN A 192 22.45 -17.72 13.41
C GLN A 192 23.93 -17.36 13.52
#